data_AF-A0A644ZG96-F1
#
_entry.id   AF-A0A644ZG96-F1
#
_cell.length_a   1.000
_cell.length_b   1.000
_cell.length_c   1.000
_cell.angle_alpha   90.00
_cell.angle_beta   90.00
_cell.angle_gamma   90.00
#
_symmetry.space_group_name_H-M   'P 1'
#
loop_
_entity.id
_entity.type
_entity.pdbx_description
1 polymer ?
#
loop_
_entity_poly.entity_id
_entity_poly.type
_entity_poly.pdbx_seq_one_letter_code
_entity_poly.pdbx_strand_id
1 'polypeptide(L)'
;MFEGTIISVGRGTFRAFEIIGNPLIKDTAFSFIPEPIPGMSEKPPLQGKTCYGYDLKAFAGEYLKYKGEIFLPWIIELFCELDKNPAAGSFFNEKTFDRLAGNSTLRKQISEGKSVEEIKQSWQADLAKYKIMRKKYLLYQDFE
;
A
#
# COMPACT_ATOMS: atom_id res chain seq x y z
N MET A 1 3.99 -0.79 -2.61
CA MET A 1 2.84 -0.26 -3.38
C MET A 1 2.53 1.18 -2.98
N PHE A 2 2.21 1.46 -1.71
CA PHE A 2 1.93 2.82 -1.22
C PHE A 2 3.06 3.84 -1.46
N GLU A 3 4.33 3.41 -1.52
CA GLU A 3 5.45 4.30 -1.86
C GLU A 3 5.35 4.91 -3.28
N GLY A 4 4.50 4.37 -4.15
CA GLY A 4 4.15 4.96 -5.44
C GLY A 4 2.91 5.87 -5.39
N THR A 5 2.49 6.31 -4.21
CA THR A 5 1.31 7.17 -4.01
C THR A 5 1.67 8.41 -3.18
N ILE A 6 0.70 9.31 -3.02
CA ILE A 6 0.83 10.46 -2.11
C ILE A 6 0.76 10.11 -0.62
N ILE A 7 0.48 8.85 -0.26
CA ILE A 7 0.32 8.41 1.13
C ILE A 7 1.69 8.21 1.78
N SER A 8 1.88 8.80 2.96
CA SER A 8 3.03 8.48 3.81
C SER A 8 2.85 7.09 4.42
N VAL A 9 3.87 6.26 4.33
CA VAL A 9 3.96 4.94 4.97
C VAL A 9 4.73 5.01 6.30
N GLY A 10 4.76 6.17 6.96
CA GLY A 10 5.43 6.35 8.25
C GLY A 10 6.96 6.47 8.19
N ARG A 11 7.59 6.54 7.02
CA ARG A 11 9.03 6.90 6.92
C ARG A 11 9.23 8.29 7.52
N GLY A 12 10.28 8.46 8.32
CA GLY A 12 10.46 9.65 9.17
C GLY A 12 9.82 9.51 10.56
N THR A 13 9.39 8.31 10.93
CA THR A 13 9.00 7.92 12.28
C THR A 13 9.69 6.59 12.62
N PHE A 14 9.60 6.15 13.88
CA PHE A 14 10.06 4.82 14.28
C PHE A 14 9.07 3.68 13.91
N ARG A 15 8.03 3.99 13.14
CA ARG A 15 6.93 3.08 12.80
C ARG A 15 6.71 2.95 11.30
N ALA A 16 7.80 2.98 10.53
CA ALA A 16 7.75 2.84 9.08
C ALA A 16 7.06 1.51 8.69
N PHE A 17 6.14 1.59 7.73
CA PHE A 17 5.28 0.51 7.22
C PHE A 17 4.25 -0.06 8.21
N GLU A 18 4.17 0.48 9.43
CA GLU A 18 3.12 0.13 10.40
C GLU A 18 1.97 1.14 10.43
N ILE A 19 2.15 2.30 9.82
CA ILE A 19 1.19 3.40 9.80
C ILE A 19 1.07 3.97 8.38
N ILE A 20 -0.11 4.48 8.05
CA ILE A 20 -0.37 5.16 6.78
C ILE A 20 -1.12 6.46 7.02
N GLY A 21 -0.85 7.49 6.23
CA GLY A 21 -1.58 8.76 6.34
C GLY A 21 -1.16 9.83 5.35
N ASN A 22 -1.92 10.93 5.32
CA ASN A 22 -1.66 12.09 4.48
C ASN A 22 -2.26 13.35 5.15
N PRO A 23 -1.65 14.55 5.00
CA PRO A 23 -2.20 15.79 5.56
C PRO A 23 -3.60 16.19 5.07
N LEU A 24 -4.05 15.63 3.95
CA LEU A 24 -5.36 15.90 3.36
C LEU A 24 -6.48 15.00 3.89
N ILE A 25 -6.14 13.92 4.60
CA ILE A 25 -7.10 13.05 5.29
C ILE A 25 -7.64 13.82 6.50
N LYS A 26 -8.94 13.71 6.75
CA LYS A 26 -9.61 14.36 7.89
C LYS A 26 -10.30 13.31 8.77
N ASP A 27 -10.72 13.72 9.96
CA ASP A 27 -11.62 12.94 10.82
C ASP A 27 -11.09 11.56 11.25
N THR A 28 -9.77 11.43 11.44
CA THR A 28 -9.15 10.23 12.04
C THR A 28 -8.68 10.53 13.46
N ALA A 29 -8.72 9.52 14.33
CA ALA A 29 -8.27 9.62 15.72
C ALA A 29 -6.74 9.53 15.87
N PHE A 30 -6.01 9.24 14.79
CA PHE A 30 -4.57 9.01 14.80
C PHE A 30 -3.85 9.94 13.81
N SER A 31 -2.72 10.47 14.25
CA SER A 31 -1.85 11.30 13.41
C SER A 31 -0.38 11.13 13.75
N PHE A 32 0.49 11.49 12.81
CA PHE A 32 1.94 11.45 12.97
C PHE A 32 2.60 12.54 12.11
N ILE A 33 3.83 12.92 12.46
CA ILE A 33 4.63 13.89 11.70
C ILE A 33 5.93 13.20 11.26
N PRO A 34 6.16 13.01 9.95
CA PRO A 34 7.43 12.53 9.43
C PRO A 34 8.57 13.55 9.67
N GLU A 35 9.65 13.13 10.30
CA GLU A 35 10.84 13.94 10.54
C GLU A 35 12.12 13.26 10.01
N PRO A 36 13.16 14.02 9.61
CA PRO A 36 14.44 13.44 9.23
C PRO A 36 15.03 12.64 10.37
N ILE A 37 15.40 11.38 10.10
CA ILE A 37 16.16 10.57 11.06
C ILE A 37 17.44 10.08 10.38
N PRO A 38 18.62 10.55 10.82
CA PRO A 38 19.92 10.12 10.29
C PRO A 38 20.06 8.60 10.28
N GLY A 39 20.55 8.04 9.17
CA GLY A 39 20.71 6.60 9.00
C GLY A 39 19.42 5.80 8.78
N MET A 40 18.24 6.44 8.75
CA MET A 40 16.96 5.79 8.43
C MET A 40 16.27 6.47 7.25
N SER A 41 15.73 7.67 7.47
CA SER A 41 15.05 8.44 6.43
C SER A 41 15.38 9.90 6.62
N GLU A 42 16.43 10.36 5.96
CA GLU A 42 16.93 11.74 6.06
C GLU A 42 16.09 12.75 5.27
N LYS A 43 15.30 12.25 4.31
CA LYS A 43 14.37 13.04 3.49
C LYS A 43 13.04 12.30 3.39
N PRO A 44 12.28 12.20 4.49
CA PRO A 44 11.02 11.47 4.48
C PRO A 44 9.97 12.18 3.59
N PRO A 45 9.09 11.43 2.90
CA PRO A 45 7.91 12.01 2.27
C PRO A 45 7.07 12.77 3.31
N LEU A 46 6.48 13.90 2.89
CA LEU A 46 5.62 14.74 3.74
C LEU A 46 6.32 15.24 5.02
N GLN A 47 7.64 15.43 4.97
CA GLN A 47 8.45 15.96 6.08
C GLN A 47 7.84 17.21 6.72
N GLY A 48 7.75 17.20 8.05
CA GLY A 48 7.23 18.32 8.86
C GLY A 48 5.73 18.58 8.73
N LYS A 49 4.99 17.72 8.00
CA LYS A 49 3.53 17.86 7.83
C LYS A 49 2.81 16.84 8.71
N THR A 50 1.83 17.30 9.48
CA THR A 50 0.91 16.42 10.21
C THR A 50 0.11 15.57 9.23
N CYS A 51 0.34 14.26 9.29
CA CYS A 51 -0.38 13.26 8.52
C CYS A 51 -1.44 12.63 9.40
N TYR A 52 -2.70 12.74 9.00
CA TYR A 52 -3.83 12.04 9.61
C TYR A 52 -3.99 10.68 8.91
N GLY A 53 -4.42 9.65 9.63
CA GLY A 53 -4.56 8.32 9.05
C GLY A 53 -4.72 7.20 10.08
N TYR A 54 -4.05 6.08 9.84
CA TYR A 54 -4.37 4.80 10.50
C TYR A 54 -3.11 4.11 11.04
N ASP A 55 -3.24 3.56 12.23
CA ASP A 55 -2.30 2.59 12.80
C ASP A 55 -2.71 1.17 12.38
N LEU A 56 -1.83 0.49 11.65
CA LEU A 56 -2.12 -0.81 11.06
C LEU A 56 -1.67 -1.98 11.94
N LYS A 57 -1.01 -1.73 13.09
CA LYS A 57 -0.35 -2.79 13.87
C LYS A 57 -1.33 -3.83 14.40
N ALA A 58 -2.42 -3.37 15.03
CA ALA A 58 -3.45 -4.25 15.57
C ALA A 58 -4.13 -5.05 14.43
N PHE A 59 -4.51 -4.35 13.36
CA PHE A 59 -5.10 -4.96 12.16
C PHE A 59 -4.18 -6.03 11.55
N ALA A 60 -2.88 -5.74 11.39
CA ALA A 60 -1.93 -6.65 10.78
C ALA A 60 -1.79 -7.95 11.61
N GLY A 61 -1.77 -7.84 12.93
CA GLY A 61 -1.69 -9.01 13.83
C GLY A 61 -2.84 -9.99 13.65
N GLU A 62 -4.06 -9.48 13.42
CA GLU A 62 -5.23 -10.33 13.16
C GLU A 62 -5.28 -10.79 11.70
N TYR A 63 -5.10 -9.88 10.74
CA TYR A 63 -5.28 -10.17 9.33
C TYR A 63 -4.25 -11.18 8.79
N LEU A 64 -2.97 -11.00 9.15
CA LEU A 64 -1.89 -11.90 8.69
C LEU A 64 -2.04 -13.31 9.26
N LYS A 65 -2.57 -13.44 10.47
CA LYS A 65 -2.77 -14.75 11.12
C LYS A 65 -3.81 -15.62 10.39
N TYR A 66 -4.84 -15.01 9.81
CA TYR A 66 -5.98 -15.76 9.26
C TYR A 66 -6.14 -15.70 7.74
N LYS A 67 -5.61 -14.66 7.07
CA LYS A 67 -5.85 -14.44 5.64
C LYS A 67 -4.58 -14.47 4.80
N GLY A 68 -3.44 -13.96 5.31
CA GLY A 68 -2.14 -14.08 4.61
C GLY A 68 -2.09 -13.52 3.18
N GLU A 69 -2.96 -12.56 2.84
CA GLU A 69 -3.13 -12.03 1.48
C GLU A 69 -2.77 -10.54 1.39
N ILE A 70 -2.60 -10.02 0.17
CA ILE A 70 -2.51 -8.58 -0.05
C ILE A 70 -3.88 -7.94 0.27
N PHE A 71 -3.89 -7.01 1.22
CA PHE A 71 -5.08 -6.26 1.60
C PHE A 71 -5.21 -4.97 0.78
N LEU A 72 -5.96 -5.06 -0.31
CA LEU A 72 -6.25 -3.94 -1.22
C LEU A 72 -7.21 -2.86 -0.69
N PRO A 73 -8.14 -3.11 0.25
CA PRO A 73 -9.10 -2.08 0.66
C PRO A 73 -8.44 -0.76 1.09
N TRP A 74 -7.31 -0.79 1.82
CA TRP A 74 -6.61 0.43 2.23
C TRP A 74 -6.27 1.37 1.06
N ILE A 75 -5.74 0.83 -0.05
CA ILE A 75 -5.35 1.70 -1.17
C ILE A 75 -6.55 2.17 -1.98
N ILE A 76 -7.58 1.32 -2.11
CA ILE A 76 -8.80 1.66 -2.84
C ILE A 76 -9.58 2.75 -2.10
N GLU A 77 -9.74 2.62 -0.78
CA GLU A 77 -10.44 3.60 0.05
C GLU A 77 -9.72 4.94 0.06
N LEU A 78 -8.39 4.94 0.26
CA LEU A 78 -7.58 6.17 0.22
C LEU A 78 -7.57 6.82 -1.16
N PHE A 79 -7.59 6.03 -2.24
CA PHE A 79 -7.75 6.55 -3.60
C PHE A 79 -9.11 7.24 -3.75
N CYS A 80 -10.20 6.57 -3.37
CA CYS A 80 -11.56 7.12 -3.44
C CYS A 80 -11.71 8.42 -2.62
N GLU A 81 -11.05 8.50 -1.46
CA GLU A 81 -11.07 9.69 -0.59
C GLU A 81 -10.30 10.87 -1.21
N LEU A 82 -9.11 10.61 -1.76
CA LEU A 82 -8.14 11.67 -2.08
C LEU A 82 -8.03 12.01 -3.57
N ASP A 83 -8.34 11.11 -4.50
CA ASP A 83 -8.12 11.33 -5.94
C ASP A 83 -8.94 12.50 -6.49
N LYS A 84 -10.12 12.75 -5.92
CA LYS A 84 -10.99 13.89 -6.28
C LYS A 84 -10.64 15.18 -5.56
N ASN A 85 -9.68 15.16 -4.63
CA ASN A 85 -9.28 16.35 -3.89
C ASN A 85 -8.33 17.20 -4.75
N PRO A 86 -8.70 18.43 -5.14
CA PRO A 86 -7.84 19.27 -5.99
C PRO A 86 -6.47 19.57 -5.37
N ALA A 87 -6.36 19.57 -4.05
CA ALA A 87 -5.10 19.80 -3.34
C ALA A 87 -4.18 18.56 -3.31
N ALA A 88 -4.69 17.37 -3.64
CA ALA A 88 -3.92 16.12 -3.65
C ALA A 88 -3.03 15.98 -4.90
N GLY A 89 -3.39 16.67 -6.00
CA GLY A 89 -2.77 16.42 -7.29
C GLY A 89 -3.06 15.00 -7.77
N SER A 90 -2.11 14.37 -8.44
CA SER A 90 -2.26 12.96 -8.84
C SER A 90 -2.03 12.04 -7.65
N PHE A 91 -3.00 11.17 -7.33
CA PHE A 91 -2.87 10.19 -6.25
C PHE A 91 -1.69 9.23 -6.46
N PHE A 92 -1.46 8.82 -7.72
CA PHE A 92 -0.41 7.90 -8.11
C PHE A 92 0.80 8.62 -8.70
N ASN A 93 2.00 8.29 -8.21
CA ASN A 93 3.22 8.48 -8.99
C ASN A 93 3.31 7.32 -9.99
N GLU A 94 2.68 7.47 -11.17
CA GLU A 94 2.44 6.37 -12.10
C GLU A 94 3.69 5.52 -12.39
N LYS A 95 4.82 6.16 -12.71
CA LYS A 95 6.08 5.47 -13.00
C LYS A 95 6.56 4.61 -11.82
N THR A 96 6.46 5.13 -10.61
CA THR A 96 6.91 4.42 -9.40
C THR A 96 5.91 3.33 -9.03
N PHE A 97 4.62 3.64 -9.09
CA PHE A 97 3.55 2.70 -8.76
C PHE A 97 3.56 1.49 -9.70
N ASP A 98 3.53 1.74 -11.01
CA ASP A 98 3.47 0.69 -12.03
C ASP A 98 4.73 -0.19 -11.98
N ARG A 99 5.91 0.39 -11.68
CA ARG A 99 7.15 -0.37 -11.46
C ARG A 99 7.07 -1.29 -10.24
N LEU A 100 6.49 -0.81 -9.13
CA LEU A 100 6.33 -1.61 -7.91
C LEU A 100 5.24 -2.67 -8.04
N ALA A 101 4.18 -2.40 -8.81
CA ALA A 101 3.11 -3.34 -9.10
C ALA A 101 3.47 -4.34 -10.21
N GLY A 102 4.55 -4.09 -10.95
CA GLY A 102 5.03 -4.91 -12.06
C GLY A 102 4.50 -4.49 -13.43
N ASN A 103 3.38 -3.75 -13.49
CA ASN A 103 2.83 -3.10 -14.68
C ASN A 103 1.75 -2.08 -14.29
N SER A 104 1.06 -1.51 -15.28
CA SER A 104 -0.01 -0.50 -15.09
C SER A 104 -1.39 -1.08 -14.74
N THR A 105 -1.57 -2.41 -14.78
CA THR A 105 -2.89 -3.05 -14.67
C THR A 105 -3.55 -2.74 -13.33
N LEU A 106 -2.84 -2.87 -12.20
CA LEU A 106 -3.42 -2.63 -10.88
C LEU A 106 -3.88 -1.17 -10.72
N ARG A 107 -3.06 -0.21 -11.14
CA ARG A 107 -3.41 1.21 -11.06
C ARG A 107 -4.67 1.50 -11.87
N LYS A 108 -4.73 1.01 -13.11
CA LYS A 108 -5.89 1.18 -14.00
C LYS A 108 -7.14 0.57 -13.38
N GLN A 109 -7.05 -0.65 -12.86
CA GLN A 109 -8.19 -1.30 -12.20
C GLN A 109 -8.71 -0.50 -11.00
N ILE A 110 -7.82 0.05 -10.16
CA ILE A 110 -8.22 0.91 -9.04
C ILE A 110 -8.90 2.19 -9.57
N SER A 111 -8.31 2.85 -10.57
CA SER A 111 -8.87 4.06 -11.19
C SER A 111 -10.20 3.81 -11.91
N GLU A 112 -10.42 2.62 -12.44
CA GLU A 112 -11.66 2.17 -13.09
C GLU A 112 -12.73 1.73 -12.08
N GLY A 113 -12.43 1.70 -10.79
CA GLY A 113 -13.37 1.33 -9.73
C GLY A 113 -13.67 -0.16 -9.67
N LYS A 114 -12.72 -1.02 -10.09
CA LYS A 114 -12.84 -2.48 -9.97
C LYS A 114 -12.88 -2.92 -8.51
N SER A 115 -13.68 -3.95 -8.22
CA SER A 115 -13.74 -4.54 -6.88
C SER A 115 -12.45 -5.27 -6.51
N VAL A 116 -12.24 -5.50 -5.22
CA VAL A 116 -11.11 -6.29 -4.72
C VAL A 116 -11.12 -7.69 -5.32
N GLU A 117 -12.31 -8.28 -5.46
CA GLU A 117 -12.51 -9.61 -6.02
C GLU A 117 -12.14 -9.63 -7.50
N GLU A 118 -12.57 -8.65 -8.30
CA GLU A 118 -12.21 -8.54 -9.71
C GLU A 118 -10.69 -8.40 -9.90
N ILE A 119 -10.05 -7.54 -9.09
CA ILE A 119 -8.60 -7.35 -9.13
C ILE A 119 -7.87 -8.66 -8.79
N LYS A 120 -8.23 -9.31 -7.68
CA LYS A 120 -7.61 -10.57 -7.26
C LYS A 120 -7.86 -11.71 -8.24
N GLN A 121 -9.05 -11.75 -8.86
CA GLN A 121 -9.37 -12.73 -9.87
C GLN A 121 -8.46 -12.60 -11.09
N SER A 122 -8.11 -11.36 -11.48
CA SER A 122 -7.20 -11.12 -12.62
C SER A 122 -5.80 -11.69 -12.41
N TRP A 123 -5.37 -11.93 -11.17
CA TRP A 123 -4.05 -12.50 -10.85
C TRP A 123 -4.02 -14.03 -10.85
N GLN A 124 -5.17 -14.70 -10.71
CA GLN A 124 -5.23 -16.14 -10.42
C GLN A 124 -4.58 -17.00 -11.50
N ALA A 125 -4.73 -16.64 -12.78
CA ALA A 125 -4.14 -17.40 -13.88
C ALA A 125 -2.61 -17.42 -13.82
N ASP A 126 -1.97 -16.28 -13.52
CA ASP A 126 -0.51 -16.20 -13.46
C ASP A 126 0.03 -16.74 -12.13
N LEU A 127 -0.72 -16.58 -11.04
CA LEU A 127 -0.41 -17.24 -9.76
C LEU A 127 -0.41 -18.77 -9.90
N ALA A 128 -1.39 -19.35 -10.61
CA ALA A 128 -1.45 -20.78 -10.86
C ALA A 128 -0.22 -21.28 -11.66
N LYS A 129 0.17 -20.54 -12.71
CA LYS A 129 1.38 -20.84 -13.49
C LYS A 129 2.64 -20.75 -12.62
N TYR A 130 2.75 -19.70 -11.79
CA TYR A 130 3.89 -19.50 -10.89
C TYR A 130 4.01 -20.61 -9.85
N LYS A 131 2.89 -21.04 -9.26
CA LYS A 131 2.82 -22.15 -8.29
C LYS A 131 3.32 -23.47 -8.89
N ILE A 132 3.02 -23.75 -10.16
CA ILE A 132 3.57 -24.93 -10.86
C ILE A 132 5.08 -24.76 -11.08
N MET A 133 5.50 -23.59 -11.55
CA MET A 133 6.91 -23.30 -11.86
C MET A 133 7.81 -23.38 -10.61
N ARG A 134 7.38 -22.81 -9.47
CA ARG A 134 8.19 -22.73 -8.25
C ARG A 134 8.52 -24.09 -7.65
N LYS A 135 7.70 -25.13 -7.89
CA LYS A 135 7.89 -26.49 -7.33
C LYS A 135 9.25 -27.10 -7.67
N LYS A 136 9.86 -26.70 -8.79
CA LYS A 136 11.20 -27.15 -9.21
C LYS A 136 12.33 -26.67 -8.29
N TYR A 137 12.06 -25.67 -7.45
CA TYR A 137 13.08 -24.93 -6.69
C TYR A 137 12.81 -24.90 -5.19
N LEU A 138 11.79 -25.62 -4.70
CA LEU A 138 11.46 -25.64 -3.28
C LEU A 138 12.48 -26.47 -2.48
N LEU A 139 13.02 -25.87 -1.41
CA LEU A 139 13.92 -26.54 -0.45
C LEU A 139 13.19 -27.04 0.80
N TYR A 140 11.93 -26.63 0.97
CA TYR A 140 11.07 -27.01 2.08
C TYR A 140 9.77 -27.57 1.51
N GLN A 141 9.07 -28.36 2.33
CA GLN A 141 7.77 -28.92 1.99
C GLN A 141 6.82 -27.80 1.51
N ASP A 142 6.16 -28.03 0.38
CA ASP A 142 5.17 -27.09 -0.15
C ASP A 142 3.96 -27.04 0.81
N PHE A 143 3.32 -25.88 0.88
CA PHE A 143 2.18 -25.60 1.76
C PHE A 143 0.83 -25.63 1.03
N GLU A 144 0.84 -26.05 -0.23
CA GLU A 144 -0.34 -26.25 -1.10
C GLU A 144 -0.63 -27.72 -1.34
#